data_AF-A0A317EH27-F1
#
_entry.id   AF-A0A317EH27-F1
#
_cell.length_a   1.000
_cell.length_b   1.000
_cell.length_c   1.000
_cell.angle_alpha   90.00
_cell.angle_beta   90.00
_cell.angle_gamma   90.00
#
_symmetry.space_group_name_H-M   'P 1'
#
loop_
_entity.id
_entity.type
_entity.pdbx_description
1 polymer ?
#
loop_
_entity_poly.entity_id
_entity_poly.type
_entity_poly.pdbx_seq_one_letter_code
_entity_poly.pdbx_strand_id
1 'polypeptide(L)'
;MNSLINFLSSYLSIPKPATATITISILVFILGLFLNETIKEIGRYRQRRNFKKLLKRNYLIFKNYLFVQSTNMQTFSSQINEDSNPNFNIFVSPCSAISNFKDISYSNAFKSLFTGLENFRLFNFNRRLQAFDYLYESLAMYRIEEERIFPILASYQNEALPVVQNINSLNKQAIENIGDLTIKITSTLELNLDTKIWLQKREAISNVYYKGLRKAEDSQKYFIDISEFEFNNSAPIQVLYTPKEFWNYHHQLRLAAAENIKLIRLFKNTISYCNKTSERFRSTGIKLSENYRYLFGQKVF
;
A
#
# COMPACT_ATOMS: atom_id res chain seq x y z
N MET A 1 -7.63 -6.84 -70.25
CA MET A 1 -7.47 -8.31 -70.17
C MET A 1 -7.07 -8.91 -71.51
N ASN A 2 -7.82 -8.66 -72.60
CA ASN A 2 -7.45 -9.17 -73.94
C ASN A 2 -6.10 -8.66 -74.46
N SER A 3 -5.71 -7.42 -74.19
CA SER A 3 -4.38 -6.90 -74.54
C SER A 3 -3.24 -7.63 -73.82
N LEU A 4 -3.42 -7.91 -72.52
CA LEU A 4 -2.45 -8.63 -71.69
C LEU A 4 -2.35 -10.12 -72.09
N ILE A 5 -3.48 -10.77 -72.37
CA ILE A 5 -3.53 -12.16 -72.84
C ILE A 5 -2.88 -12.28 -74.23
N ASN A 6 -3.15 -11.34 -75.14
CA ASN A 6 -2.53 -11.32 -76.45
C ASN A 6 -1.01 -11.13 -76.34
N PHE A 7 -0.56 -10.22 -75.48
CA PHE A 7 0.85 -9.96 -75.21
C PHE A 7 1.57 -11.20 -74.62
N LEU A 8 0.97 -11.83 -73.60
CA LEU A 8 1.54 -13.04 -72.98
C LEU A 8 1.53 -14.24 -73.93
N SER A 9 0.49 -14.39 -74.74
CA SER A 9 0.38 -15.47 -75.72
C SER A 9 1.44 -15.34 -76.82
N SER A 10 1.69 -14.11 -77.30
CA SER A 10 2.76 -13.85 -78.28
C SER A 10 4.16 -13.97 -77.68
N TYR A 11 4.34 -13.56 -76.42
CA TYR A 11 5.64 -13.57 -75.75
C TYR A 11 6.08 -14.98 -75.32
N LEU A 12 5.15 -15.80 -74.84
CA LEU A 12 5.43 -17.16 -74.36
C LEU A 12 5.22 -18.25 -75.43
N SER A 13 4.73 -17.89 -76.62
CA SER A 13 4.35 -18.83 -77.71
C SER A 13 3.33 -19.90 -77.27
N ILE A 14 2.42 -19.53 -76.36
CA ILE A 14 1.37 -20.42 -75.85
C ILE A 14 0.04 -20.06 -76.52
N PRO A 15 -0.84 -21.03 -76.86
CA PRO A 15 -2.17 -20.73 -77.38
C PRO A 15 -2.93 -19.74 -76.47
N LYS A 16 -3.62 -18.77 -77.07
CA LYS A 16 -4.44 -17.78 -76.34
C LYS A 16 -5.39 -18.41 -75.30
N PRO A 17 -6.08 -19.54 -75.57
CA PRO A 17 -6.95 -20.17 -74.58
C PRO A 17 -6.17 -20.60 -73.32
N ALA A 18 -5.03 -21.26 -73.49
CA ALA A 18 -4.20 -21.70 -72.38
C ALA A 18 -3.60 -20.53 -71.59
N THR A 19 -3.19 -19.45 -72.28
CA THR A 19 -2.70 -18.22 -71.65
C THR A 19 -3.80 -17.55 -70.81
N ALA A 20 -5.04 -17.51 -71.33
CA ALA A 20 -6.19 -16.98 -70.60
C ALA A 20 -6.49 -17.82 -69.35
N THR A 21 -6.47 -19.15 -69.46
CA THR A 21 -6.67 -20.06 -68.32
C THR A 21 -5.61 -19.84 -67.24
N ILE A 22 -4.32 -19.80 -67.58
CA ILE A 22 -3.23 -19.55 -66.62
C ILE A 22 -3.41 -18.20 -65.92
N THR A 23 -3.71 -17.14 -66.68
CA THR A 23 -3.89 -15.78 -66.13
C THR A 23 -5.08 -15.73 -65.18
N ILE A 24 -6.20 -16.36 -65.54
CA ILE A 24 -7.40 -16.45 -64.70
C ILE A 24 -7.11 -17.28 -63.45
N SER A 25 -6.43 -18.43 -63.56
CA SER A 25 -6.07 -19.26 -62.42
C SER A 25 -5.18 -18.53 -61.43
N ILE A 26 -4.18 -17.76 -61.89
CA ILE A 26 -3.33 -16.94 -61.01
C ILE A 26 -4.16 -15.83 -60.34
N LEU A 27 -5.03 -15.15 -61.10
CA LEU A 27 -5.91 -14.11 -60.55
C LEU A 27 -6.85 -14.66 -59.48
N VAL A 28 -7.49 -15.81 -59.74
CA VAL A 28 -8.38 -16.49 -58.78
C VAL A 28 -7.60 -16.95 -57.55
N PHE A 29 -6.37 -17.45 -57.71
CA PHE A 29 -5.52 -17.83 -56.60
C PHE A 29 -5.13 -16.63 -55.72
N ILE A 30 -4.71 -15.52 -56.34
CA ILE A 30 -4.40 -14.27 -55.63
C ILE A 30 -5.64 -13.72 -54.91
N LEU A 31 -6.80 -13.70 -55.58
CA LEU A 31 -8.07 -13.30 -54.97
C LEU A 31 -8.44 -14.20 -53.79
N GLY A 32 -8.25 -15.51 -53.91
CA GLY A 32 -8.49 -16.47 -52.83
C GLY A 32 -7.59 -16.21 -51.61
N LEU A 33 -6.30 -15.97 -51.82
CA LEU A 33 -5.37 -15.57 -50.76
C LEU A 33 -5.78 -14.25 -50.10
N PHE A 34 -6.14 -13.26 -50.91
CA PHE A 34 -6.55 -11.94 -50.42
C PHE A 34 -7.84 -12.00 -49.60
N LEU A 35 -8.85 -12.74 -50.06
CA LEU A 35 -10.10 -12.98 -49.32
C LEU A 35 -9.84 -13.68 -47.99
N ASN A 36 -9.00 -14.72 -48.00
CA ASN A 36 -8.68 -15.48 -46.78
C ASN A 36 -7.99 -14.60 -45.73
N GLU A 37 -6.97 -13.84 -46.12
CA GLU A 37 -6.29 -12.91 -45.20
C GLU A 37 -7.21 -11.77 -44.74
N THR A 38 -8.09 -11.27 -45.60
CA THR A 38 -9.08 -10.25 -45.22
C THR A 38 -10.05 -10.79 -44.15
N ILE A 39 -10.56 -12.01 -44.31
CA ILE A 39 -11.45 -12.65 -43.33
C ILE A 39 -10.73 -12.84 -41.99
N LYS A 40 -9.48 -13.33 -42.00
CA LYS A 40 -8.65 -13.46 -40.78
C LYS A 40 -8.46 -12.12 -40.10
N GLU A 41 -8.17 -11.05 -40.86
CA GLU A 41 -7.92 -9.73 -40.29
C GLU A 41 -9.20 -9.11 -39.72
N ILE A 42 -10.37 -9.33 -40.32
CA ILE A 42 -11.67 -8.95 -39.74
C ILE A 42 -11.89 -9.67 -38.40
N GLY A 43 -11.57 -10.96 -38.32
CA GLY A 43 -11.63 -11.74 -37.09
C GLY A 43 -10.72 -11.17 -36.00
N ARG A 44 -9.46 -10.92 -36.34
CA ARG A 44 -8.47 -10.31 -35.43
C ARG A 44 -8.89 -8.90 -34.98
N TYR A 45 -9.43 -8.09 -35.87
CA TYR A 45 -9.95 -6.76 -35.55
C TYR A 45 -11.06 -6.81 -34.49
N ARG A 46 -12.04 -7.72 -34.65
CA ARG A 46 -13.11 -7.92 -33.65
C ARG A 46 -12.53 -8.36 -32.29
N GLN A 47 -11.57 -9.28 -32.29
CA GLN A 47 -10.88 -9.70 -31.07
C GLN A 47 -10.15 -8.54 -30.40
N ARG A 48 -9.34 -7.77 -31.13
CA ARG A 48 -8.61 -6.60 -30.61
C ARG A 48 -9.57 -5.55 -30.03
N ARG A 49 -10.71 -5.30 -30.69
CA ARG A 49 -11.75 -4.37 -30.18
C ARG A 49 -12.35 -4.84 -28.86
N ASN A 50 -12.64 -6.14 -28.72
CA ASN A 50 -13.17 -6.71 -27.48
C ASN A 50 -12.14 -6.64 -26.35
N PHE A 51 -10.87 -7.00 -26.62
CA PHE A 51 -9.77 -6.85 -25.66
C PHE A 51 -9.60 -5.40 -25.21
N LYS A 52 -9.64 -4.44 -26.15
CA LYS A 52 -9.53 -3.01 -25.82
C LYS A 52 -10.66 -2.53 -24.90
N LYS A 53 -11.90 -3.02 -25.10
CA LYS A 53 -13.03 -2.72 -24.19
C LYS A 53 -12.81 -3.32 -22.80
N LEU A 54 -12.36 -4.57 -22.73
CA LEU A 54 -12.03 -5.24 -21.47
C LEU A 54 -10.92 -4.51 -20.71
N LEU A 55 -9.84 -4.16 -21.40
CA LEU A 55 -8.73 -3.36 -20.84
C LEU A 55 -9.22 -2.02 -20.32
N LYS A 56 -10.03 -1.29 -21.10
CA LYS A 56 -10.59 -0.01 -20.69
C LYS A 56 -11.40 -0.12 -19.38
N ARG A 57 -12.24 -1.15 -19.28
CA ARG A 57 -13.05 -1.40 -18.08
C ARG A 57 -12.17 -1.72 -16.88
N ASN A 58 -11.24 -2.67 -17.02
CA ASN A 58 -10.34 -3.06 -15.94
C ASN A 58 -9.41 -1.92 -15.51
N TYR A 59 -8.98 -1.08 -16.44
CA TYR A 59 -8.22 0.12 -16.13
C TYR A 59 -8.98 1.07 -15.20
N LEU A 60 -10.24 1.36 -15.52
CA LEU A 60 -11.07 2.25 -14.71
C LEU A 60 -11.35 1.66 -13.32
N ILE A 61 -11.63 0.36 -13.26
CA ILE A 61 -11.81 -0.36 -11.99
C ILE A 61 -10.53 -0.27 -11.15
N PHE A 62 -9.38 -0.60 -11.72
CA PHE A 62 -8.09 -0.56 -11.00
C PHE A 62 -7.73 0.85 -10.52
N LYS A 63 -7.91 1.85 -11.38
CA LYS A 63 -7.68 3.26 -11.03
C LYS A 63 -8.55 3.70 -9.84
N ASN A 64 -9.85 3.45 -9.90
CA ASN A 64 -10.78 3.80 -8.81
C ASN A 64 -10.45 3.02 -7.54
N TYR A 65 -10.07 1.76 -7.71
CA TYR A 65 -9.65 0.90 -6.62
C TYR A 65 -8.43 1.46 -5.87
N LEU A 66 -7.42 2.00 -6.56
CA LEU A 66 -6.27 2.66 -5.90
C LEU A 66 -6.70 3.86 -5.04
N PHE A 67 -7.69 4.65 -5.48
CA PHE A 67 -8.22 5.74 -4.67
C PHE A 67 -8.95 5.22 -3.43
N VAL A 68 -9.77 4.18 -3.57
CA VAL A 68 -10.45 3.55 -2.43
C VAL A 68 -9.43 2.99 -1.44
N GLN A 69 -8.39 2.29 -1.93
CA GLN A 69 -7.32 1.78 -1.06
C GLN A 69 -6.56 2.91 -0.36
N SER A 70 -6.28 4.02 -1.06
CA SER A 70 -5.66 5.19 -0.43
C SER A 70 -6.51 5.72 0.74
N THR A 71 -7.82 5.87 0.55
CA THR A 71 -8.74 6.31 1.61
C THR A 71 -8.80 5.30 2.75
N ASN A 72 -8.93 4.01 2.45
CA ASN A 72 -8.98 2.95 3.45
C ASN A 72 -7.71 2.92 4.31
N MET A 73 -6.53 3.13 3.71
CA MET A 73 -5.27 3.23 4.45
C MET A 73 -5.21 4.44 5.38
N GLN A 74 -5.77 5.59 4.97
CA GLN A 74 -5.86 6.77 5.82
C GLN A 74 -6.83 6.57 6.98
N THR A 75 -7.98 5.94 6.71
CA THR A 75 -8.94 5.59 7.77
C THR A 75 -8.36 4.56 8.73
N PHE A 76 -7.62 3.58 8.23
CA PHE A 76 -6.94 2.61 9.08
C PHE A 76 -5.85 3.30 9.92
N SER A 77 -5.02 4.18 9.34
CA SER A 77 -3.97 4.86 10.08
C SER A 77 -4.51 5.78 11.19
N SER A 78 -5.66 6.43 10.97
CA SER A 78 -6.31 7.24 12.00
C SER A 78 -6.94 6.41 13.12
N GLN A 79 -7.21 5.13 12.87
CA GLN A 79 -7.71 4.18 13.86
C GLN A 79 -6.59 3.52 14.66
N ILE A 80 -5.31 3.74 14.39
CA ILE A 80 -4.21 3.17 15.19
C ILE A 80 -4.01 4.04 16.43
N ASN A 81 -4.45 3.56 17.60
CA ASN A 81 -4.18 4.17 18.90
C ASN A 81 -4.22 3.11 20.03
N GLU A 82 -4.06 3.57 21.27
CA GLU A 82 -3.95 2.74 22.47
C GLU A 82 -5.30 2.18 22.94
N ASP A 83 -6.40 2.83 22.57
CA ASP A 83 -7.78 2.52 22.98
C ASP A 83 -8.56 1.79 21.87
N SER A 84 -8.01 1.70 20.66
CA SER A 84 -8.74 1.28 19.47
C SER A 84 -8.41 -0.13 19.05
N ASN A 85 -9.45 -0.84 18.64
CA ASN A 85 -9.33 -2.07 17.88
C ASN A 85 -9.57 -1.69 16.40
N PRO A 86 -8.51 -1.37 15.62
CA PRO A 86 -8.70 -0.87 14.26
C PRO A 86 -9.49 -1.88 13.43
N ASN A 87 -10.38 -1.38 12.57
CA ASN A 87 -11.26 -2.25 11.82
C ASN A 87 -10.51 -2.84 10.62
N PHE A 88 -10.00 -4.05 10.81
CA PHE A 88 -9.29 -4.81 9.78
C PHE A 88 -10.17 -5.22 8.59
N ASN A 89 -11.51 -5.11 8.68
CA ASN A 89 -12.39 -5.33 7.52
C ASN A 89 -12.41 -4.14 6.54
N ILE A 90 -11.90 -2.97 6.95
CA ILE A 90 -11.63 -1.84 6.04
C ILE A 90 -10.45 -2.22 5.11
N PHE A 91 -9.71 -3.27 5.47
CA PHE A 91 -8.46 -3.65 4.86
C PHE A 91 -8.68 -4.59 3.66
N VAL A 92 -8.39 -4.06 2.48
CA VAL A 92 -8.23 -4.77 1.20
C VAL A 92 -9.46 -5.57 0.74
N SER A 93 -10.33 -4.90 0.00
CA SER A 93 -11.19 -5.61 -0.94
C SER A 93 -10.32 -6.17 -2.08
N PRO A 94 -10.47 -7.43 -2.50
CA PRO A 94 -9.76 -7.92 -3.68
C PRO A 94 -10.15 -7.11 -4.92
N CYS A 95 -9.17 -6.75 -5.75
CA CYS A 95 -9.43 -6.04 -7.00
C CYS A 95 -9.58 -7.02 -8.16
N SER A 96 -10.81 -7.25 -8.62
CA SER A 96 -11.09 -8.11 -9.77
C SER A 96 -10.42 -7.66 -11.08
N ALA A 97 -10.02 -6.39 -11.19
CA ALA A 97 -9.28 -5.91 -12.35
C ALA A 97 -7.88 -6.52 -12.45
N ILE A 98 -7.24 -6.83 -11.31
CA ILE A 98 -5.87 -7.34 -11.27
C ILE A 98 -5.82 -8.77 -11.79
N SER A 99 -6.76 -9.62 -11.36
CA SER A 99 -6.91 -10.98 -11.91
C SER A 99 -7.19 -10.92 -13.42
N ASN A 100 -8.08 -10.02 -13.85
CA ASN A 100 -8.38 -9.87 -15.26
C ASN A 100 -7.18 -9.41 -16.10
N PHE A 101 -6.32 -8.52 -15.57
CA PHE A 101 -5.09 -8.12 -16.26
C PHE A 101 -4.09 -9.26 -16.40
N LYS A 102 -4.01 -10.14 -15.39
CA LYS A 102 -3.20 -11.37 -15.46
C LYS A 102 -3.69 -12.28 -16.60
N ASP A 103 -5.00 -12.50 -16.69
CA ASP A 103 -5.61 -13.40 -17.68
C ASP A 103 -5.54 -12.82 -19.11
N ILE A 104 -5.67 -11.50 -19.26
CA ILE A 104 -5.50 -10.85 -20.55
C ILE A 104 -4.05 -10.99 -21.03
N SER A 105 -3.06 -10.99 -20.14
CA SER A 105 -1.61 -10.98 -20.42
C SER A 105 -1.10 -9.71 -21.11
N TYR A 106 0.16 -9.36 -20.86
CA TYR A 106 0.82 -8.20 -21.49
C TYR A 106 0.80 -8.27 -23.02
N SER A 107 1.11 -9.45 -23.59
CA SER A 107 1.20 -9.66 -25.04
C SER A 107 -0.12 -9.39 -25.77
N ASN A 108 -1.24 -9.92 -25.27
CA ASN A 108 -2.53 -9.67 -25.92
C ASN A 108 -2.98 -8.22 -25.71
N ALA A 109 -2.69 -7.63 -24.55
CA ALA A 109 -3.00 -6.23 -24.30
C ALA A 109 -2.23 -5.31 -25.25
N PHE A 110 -0.93 -5.56 -25.42
CA PHE A 110 -0.08 -4.83 -26.35
C PHE A 110 -0.60 -4.98 -27.79
N LYS A 111 -0.86 -6.21 -28.24
CA LYS A 111 -1.41 -6.45 -29.58
C LYS A 111 -2.74 -5.70 -29.78
N SER A 112 -3.63 -5.71 -28.80
CA SER A 112 -4.93 -5.03 -28.91
C SER A 112 -4.83 -3.50 -29.02
N LEU A 113 -3.75 -2.90 -28.47
CA LEU A 113 -3.59 -1.45 -28.42
C LEU A 113 -2.68 -0.89 -29.51
N PHE A 114 -1.68 -1.66 -29.96
CA PHE A 114 -0.61 -1.17 -30.83
C PHE A 114 -0.51 -1.87 -32.18
N THR A 115 -1.22 -2.98 -32.41
CA THR A 115 -1.17 -3.71 -33.69
C THR A 115 -2.47 -3.58 -34.48
N GLY A 116 -2.40 -3.78 -35.81
CA GLY A 116 -3.54 -3.67 -36.72
C GLY A 116 -3.57 -2.37 -37.52
N LEU A 117 -4.25 -2.40 -38.67
CA LEU A 117 -4.36 -1.26 -39.59
C LEU A 117 -5.05 -0.05 -38.93
N GLU A 118 -5.92 -0.27 -37.94
CA GLU A 118 -6.56 0.78 -37.15
C GLU A 118 -5.56 1.63 -36.33
N ASN A 119 -4.35 1.13 -36.14
CA ASN A 119 -3.26 1.77 -35.40
C ASN A 119 -2.15 2.30 -36.33
N PHE A 120 -2.37 2.34 -37.66
CA PHE A 120 -1.36 2.80 -38.61
C PHE A 120 -1.04 4.31 -38.51
N ARG A 121 -1.98 5.12 -38.01
CA ARG A 121 -1.82 6.58 -37.78
C ARG A 121 -1.84 6.92 -36.29
N LEU A 122 -0.98 6.28 -35.50
CA LEU A 122 -0.84 6.61 -34.07
C LEU A 122 -0.07 7.91 -33.86
N PHE A 123 -0.81 9.03 -33.84
CA PHE A 123 -0.32 10.27 -33.25
C PHE A 123 0.08 10.02 -31.79
N ASN A 124 1.29 10.42 -31.39
CA ASN A 124 1.85 10.23 -30.04
C ASN A 124 2.09 8.76 -29.60
N PHE A 125 2.57 7.89 -30.50
CA PHE A 125 2.94 6.51 -30.18
C PHE A 125 3.77 6.38 -28.89
N ASN A 126 4.82 7.19 -28.74
CA ASN A 126 5.70 7.16 -27.56
C ASN A 126 4.96 7.43 -26.24
N ARG A 127 4.07 8.44 -26.20
CA ARG A 127 3.28 8.75 -25.00
C ARG A 127 2.29 7.63 -24.66
N ARG A 128 1.73 6.98 -25.69
CA ARG A 128 0.82 5.85 -25.51
C ARG A 128 1.54 4.61 -24.99
N LEU A 129 2.76 4.36 -25.48
CA LEU A 129 3.63 3.29 -24.98
C LEU A 129 4.03 3.55 -23.52
N GLN A 130 4.48 4.76 -23.19
CA GLN A 130 4.77 5.16 -21.81
C GLN A 130 3.57 4.98 -20.88
N ALA A 131 2.37 5.37 -21.32
CA ALA A 131 1.14 5.17 -20.55
C ALA A 131 0.81 3.67 -20.36
N PHE A 132 1.15 2.83 -21.33
CA PHE A 132 0.94 1.38 -21.27
C PHE A 132 1.92 0.73 -20.30
N ASP A 133 3.20 1.07 -20.38
CA ASP A 133 4.23 0.58 -19.46
C ASP A 133 3.92 1.01 -18.03
N TYR A 134 3.53 2.28 -17.85
CA TYR A 134 3.12 2.80 -16.54
C TYR A 134 1.93 2.05 -15.93
N LEU A 135 0.97 1.58 -16.73
CA LEU A 135 -0.13 0.74 -16.25
C LEU A 135 0.39 -0.57 -15.66
N TYR A 136 1.30 -1.25 -16.37
CA TYR A 136 1.85 -2.53 -15.92
C TYR A 136 2.82 -2.38 -14.76
N GLU A 137 3.61 -1.30 -14.73
CA GLU A 137 4.39 -0.91 -13.55
C GLU A 137 3.50 -0.67 -12.33
N SER A 138 2.36 0.01 -12.52
CA SER A 138 1.40 0.28 -11.45
C SER A 138 0.77 -1.01 -10.91
N LEU A 139 0.46 -1.98 -11.79
CA LEU A 139 -0.04 -3.30 -11.40
C LEU A 139 1.01 -4.10 -10.62
N ALA A 140 2.27 -4.07 -11.06
CA ALA A 140 3.37 -4.73 -10.36
C ALA A 140 3.65 -4.10 -9.00
N MET A 141 3.66 -2.76 -8.94
CA MET A 141 3.82 -2.00 -7.70
C MET A 141 2.73 -2.35 -6.69
N TYR A 142 1.47 -2.34 -7.12
CA TYR A 142 0.36 -2.70 -6.23
C TYR A 142 0.56 -4.09 -5.64
N ARG A 143 0.94 -5.09 -6.45
CA ARG A 143 1.15 -6.46 -5.98
C ARG A 143 2.28 -6.55 -4.95
N ILE A 144 3.38 -5.85 -5.17
CA ILE A 144 4.49 -5.79 -4.20
C ILE A 144 4.02 -5.16 -2.89
N GLU A 145 3.23 -4.09 -2.96
CA GLU A 145 2.69 -3.46 -1.76
C GLU A 145 1.68 -4.38 -1.06
N GLU A 146 0.79 -5.04 -1.78
CA GLU A 146 -0.14 -6.03 -1.23
C GLU A 146 0.60 -7.13 -0.46
N GLU A 147 1.67 -7.70 -1.03
CA GLU A 147 2.53 -8.71 -0.39
C GLU A 147 3.27 -8.18 0.86
N ARG A 148 3.55 -6.88 0.96
CA ARG A 148 4.24 -6.25 2.11
C ARG A 148 3.28 -5.80 3.21
N ILE A 149 2.15 -5.27 2.80
CA ILE A 149 1.13 -4.71 3.67
C ILE A 149 0.49 -5.82 4.52
N PHE A 150 0.14 -6.96 3.90
CA PHE A 150 -0.56 -8.02 4.60
C PHE A 150 0.21 -8.56 5.83
N PRO A 151 1.51 -8.89 5.75
CA PRO A 151 2.28 -9.32 6.91
C PRO A 151 2.36 -8.27 8.02
N ILE A 152 2.58 -6.99 7.68
CA ILE A 152 2.70 -5.91 8.67
C ILE A 152 1.41 -5.77 9.47
N LEU A 153 0.27 -5.92 8.81
CA LEU A 153 -1.03 -5.73 9.44
C LEU A 153 -1.56 -6.97 10.12
N ALA A 154 -1.26 -8.15 9.58
CA ALA A 154 -1.50 -9.41 10.28
C ALA A 154 -0.66 -9.49 11.57
N SER A 155 0.60 -9.07 11.53
CA SER A 155 1.46 -8.92 12.71
C SER A 155 0.84 -7.92 13.70
N TYR A 156 0.43 -6.74 13.23
CA TYR A 156 -0.27 -5.78 14.10
C TYR A 156 -1.56 -6.37 14.71
N GLN A 157 -2.39 -7.10 13.97
CA GLN A 157 -3.60 -7.73 14.49
C GLN A 157 -3.31 -8.78 15.57
N ASN A 158 -2.27 -9.61 15.35
CA ASN A 158 -1.93 -10.70 16.26
C ASN A 158 -1.13 -10.21 17.49
N GLU A 159 -0.34 -9.16 17.34
CA GLU A 159 0.61 -8.70 18.35
C GLU A 159 0.12 -7.48 19.13
N ALA A 160 -0.72 -6.61 18.56
CA ALA A 160 -1.11 -5.36 19.23
C ALA A 160 -1.86 -5.60 20.54
N LEU A 161 -2.83 -6.53 20.57
CA LEU A 161 -3.63 -6.76 21.78
C LEU A 161 -2.80 -7.35 22.94
N PRO A 162 -1.99 -8.41 22.74
CA PRO A 162 -1.10 -8.92 23.80
C PRO A 162 -0.07 -7.90 24.27
N VAL A 163 0.50 -7.11 23.35
CA VAL A 163 1.50 -6.07 23.69
C VAL A 163 0.86 -4.96 24.53
N VAL A 164 -0.32 -4.48 24.14
CA VAL A 164 -1.08 -3.47 24.91
C VAL A 164 -1.46 -3.99 26.29
N GLN A 165 -1.94 -5.23 26.40
CA GLN A 165 -2.27 -5.84 27.70
C GLN A 165 -1.05 -5.95 28.63
N ASN A 166 0.08 -6.41 28.10
CA ASN A 166 1.33 -6.51 28.87
C ASN A 166 1.80 -5.12 29.35
N ILE A 167 1.77 -4.11 28.47
CA ILE A 167 2.15 -2.74 28.81
C ILE A 167 1.22 -2.14 29.86
N ASN A 168 -0.09 -2.34 29.73
CA ASN A 168 -1.03 -1.85 30.72
C ASN A 168 -0.80 -2.49 32.10
N SER A 169 -0.47 -3.78 32.14
CA SER A 169 -0.10 -4.47 33.38
C SER A 169 1.18 -3.89 34.00
N LEU A 170 2.23 -3.71 33.21
CA LEU A 170 3.50 -3.15 33.67
C LEU A 170 3.37 -1.69 34.12
N ASN A 171 2.60 -0.89 33.38
CA ASN A 171 2.31 0.50 33.73
C ASN A 171 1.54 0.58 35.05
N LYS A 172 0.53 -0.28 35.23
CA LYS A 172 -0.21 -0.37 36.50
C LYS A 172 0.71 -0.72 37.66
N GLN A 173 1.54 -1.75 37.52
CA GLN A 173 2.50 -2.15 38.54
C GLN A 173 3.50 -1.03 38.87
N ALA A 174 4.01 -0.33 37.86
CA ALA A 174 4.92 0.80 38.05
C ALA A 174 4.24 1.97 38.79
N ILE A 175 3.00 2.31 38.42
CA ILE A 175 2.22 3.35 39.10
C ILE A 175 1.93 2.97 40.56
N GLU A 176 1.55 1.71 40.81
CA GLU A 176 1.32 1.19 42.16
C GLU A 176 2.61 1.26 42.99
N ASN A 177 3.76 0.84 42.44
CA ASN A 177 5.05 0.93 43.12
C ASN A 177 5.44 2.38 43.48
N ILE A 178 5.17 3.34 42.58
CA ILE A 178 5.37 4.78 42.84
C ILE A 178 4.45 5.25 43.97
N GLY A 179 3.19 4.83 43.97
CA GLY A 179 2.20 5.15 45.01
C GLY A 179 2.63 4.59 46.37
N ASP A 180 2.99 3.31 46.42
CA ASP A 180 3.43 2.61 47.63
C ASP A 180 4.65 3.26 48.27
N LEU A 181 5.62 3.69 47.46
CA LEU A 181 6.77 4.45 47.98
C LEU A 181 6.33 5.76 48.65
N THR A 182 5.38 6.48 48.04
CA THR A 182 4.82 7.73 48.60
C THR A 182 4.16 7.47 49.95
N ILE A 183 3.36 6.41 50.04
CA ILE A 183 2.67 6.00 51.27
C ILE A 183 3.69 5.60 52.34
N LYS A 184 4.71 4.82 51.99
CA LYS A 184 5.79 4.43 52.91
C LYS A 184 6.56 5.64 53.46
N ILE A 185 6.95 6.57 52.60
CA ILE A 185 7.61 7.82 53.01
C ILE A 185 6.72 8.60 53.98
N THR A 186 5.44 8.78 53.65
CA THR A 186 4.52 9.59 54.45
C THR A 186 4.16 8.94 55.79
N SER A 187 4.15 7.60 55.86
CA SER A 187 3.79 6.84 57.06
C SER A 187 4.97 6.52 57.97
N THR A 188 6.19 6.44 57.44
CA THR A 188 7.37 5.93 58.16
C THR A 188 8.36 7.04 58.53
N LEU A 189 8.52 8.06 57.69
CA LEU A 189 9.46 9.14 57.93
C LEU A 189 8.76 10.31 58.64
N GLU A 190 9.45 10.90 59.62
CA GLU A 190 9.03 12.20 60.15
C GLU A 190 9.05 13.23 59.03
N LEU A 191 7.91 13.90 58.80
CA LEU A 191 7.74 14.91 57.76
C LEU A 191 8.46 16.22 58.14
N ASN A 192 9.79 16.17 58.16
CA ASN A 192 10.65 17.34 58.24
C ASN A 192 10.54 18.19 56.96
N LEU A 193 11.09 19.40 57.00
CA LEU A 193 10.98 20.37 55.91
C LEU A 193 11.49 19.81 54.57
N ASP A 194 12.62 19.09 54.60
CA ASP A 194 13.25 18.53 53.40
C ASP A 194 12.42 17.41 52.77
N THR A 195 11.83 16.51 53.57
CA THR A 195 10.95 15.44 53.09
C THR A 195 9.65 16.01 52.52
N LYS A 196 9.10 17.07 53.14
CA LYS A 196 7.93 17.77 52.61
C LYS A 196 8.21 18.44 51.26
N ILE A 197 9.35 19.13 51.12
CA ILE A 197 9.78 19.74 49.87
C ILE A 197 10.00 18.68 48.79
N TRP A 198 10.59 17.53 49.15
CA TRP A 198 10.78 16.42 48.24
C TRP A 198 9.46 15.85 47.71
N LEU A 199 8.49 15.61 48.60
CA LEU A 199 7.15 15.12 48.24
C LEU A 199 6.43 16.11 47.31
N GLN A 200 6.49 17.41 47.58
CA GLN A 200 5.88 18.44 46.73
C GLN A 200 6.50 18.48 45.33
N LYS A 201 7.83 18.41 45.22
CA LYS A 201 8.52 18.36 43.91
C LYS A 201 8.14 17.11 43.13
N ARG A 202 8.03 15.98 43.81
CA ARG A 202 7.60 14.71 43.20
C ARG A 202 6.15 14.76 42.73
N GLU A 203 5.25 15.31 43.55
CA GLU A 203 3.85 15.49 43.21
C GLU A 203 3.67 16.43 42.01
N ALA A 204 4.51 17.47 41.90
CA ALA A 204 4.52 18.33 40.73
C ALA A 204 4.80 17.57 39.44
N ILE A 205 5.70 16.57 39.46
CA ILE A 205 5.94 15.67 38.31
C ILE A 205 4.67 14.87 38.01
N SER A 206 4.04 14.25 39.02
CA SER A 206 2.79 13.51 38.84
C SER A 206 1.67 14.36 38.25
N ASN A 207 1.55 15.62 38.68
CA ASN A 207 0.53 16.55 38.21
C ASN A 207 0.71 16.95 36.73
N VAL A 208 1.94 16.96 36.22
CA VAL A 208 2.22 17.19 34.79
C VAL A 208 1.57 16.10 33.94
N TYR A 209 1.60 14.84 34.40
CA TYR A 209 1.21 13.68 33.62
C TYR A 209 -0.15 13.08 34.00
N TYR A 210 -0.78 13.51 35.09
CA TYR A 210 -1.99 12.90 35.67
C TYR A 210 -3.12 12.60 34.67
N LYS A 211 -3.36 13.49 33.68
CA LYS A 211 -4.37 13.30 32.64
C LYS A 211 -3.89 12.42 31.47
N GLY A 212 -2.59 12.31 31.30
CA GLY A 212 -1.92 11.66 30.18
C GLY A 212 -1.49 10.22 30.44
N LEU A 213 -1.47 9.72 31.69
CA LEU A 213 -0.94 8.38 32.03
C LEU A 213 -1.61 7.17 31.33
N ARG A 214 -2.71 7.38 30.61
CA ARG A 214 -3.30 6.36 29.72
C ARG A 214 -2.57 6.23 28.38
N LYS A 215 -1.83 7.27 27.98
CA LYS A 215 -1.04 7.33 26.75
C LYS A 215 0.37 6.87 27.01
N ALA A 216 0.87 5.96 26.19
CA ALA A 216 2.19 5.38 26.29
C ALA A 216 3.30 6.43 26.27
N GLU A 217 3.16 7.50 25.47
CA GLU A 217 4.13 8.61 25.45
C GLU A 217 4.22 9.36 26.78
N ASP A 218 3.08 9.63 27.40
CA ASP A 218 3.02 10.35 28.68
C ASP A 218 3.42 9.42 29.84
N SER A 219 3.00 8.15 29.82
CA SER A 219 3.47 7.13 30.79
C SER A 219 4.98 6.93 30.71
N GLN A 220 5.54 6.85 29.51
CA GLN A 220 6.99 6.72 29.31
C GLN A 220 7.73 7.90 29.94
N LYS A 221 7.34 9.14 29.61
CA LYS A 221 7.97 10.35 30.14
C LYS A 221 7.84 10.42 31.65
N TYR A 222 6.64 10.12 32.18
CA TYR A 222 6.41 10.09 33.62
C TYR A 222 7.35 9.13 34.35
N PHE A 223 7.51 7.90 33.87
CA PHE A 223 8.41 6.93 34.51
C PHE A 223 9.88 7.33 34.41
N ILE A 224 10.30 7.98 33.33
CA ILE A 224 11.66 8.52 33.19
C ILE A 224 11.86 9.66 34.19
N ASP A 225 10.98 10.66 34.19
CA ASP A 225 11.10 11.86 35.02
C ASP A 225 11.07 11.54 36.52
N ILE A 226 10.18 10.64 36.95
CA ILE A 226 10.14 10.16 38.34
C ILE A 226 11.43 9.41 38.70
N SER A 227 11.87 8.48 37.84
CA SER A 227 13.07 7.68 38.08
C SER A 227 14.34 8.55 38.14
N GLU A 228 14.45 9.57 37.29
CA GLU A 228 15.57 10.51 37.31
C GLU A 228 15.53 11.43 38.53
N PHE A 229 14.34 11.95 38.89
CA PHE A 229 14.17 12.76 40.09
C PHE A 229 14.57 11.98 41.35
N GLU A 230 14.07 10.76 41.50
CA GLU A 230 14.32 9.90 42.66
C GLU A 230 15.76 9.42 42.73
N PHE A 231 16.42 9.17 41.59
CA PHE A 231 17.85 8.86 41.54
C PHE A 231 18.70 10.03 42.04
N ASN A 232 18.43 11.23 41.51
CA ASN A 232 19.17 12.45 41.86
C ASN A 232 18.87 12.95 43.28
N ASN A 233 17.73 12.57 43.86
CA ASN A 233 17.26 13.01 45.18
C ASN A 233 16.93 11.80 46.06
N SER A 234 17.83 10.82 46.13
CA SER A 234 17.56 9.49 46.71
C SER A 234 17.54 9.43 48.24
N ALA A 235 17.93 10.51 48.94
CA ALA A 235 18.06 10.52 50.40
C ALA A 235 16.81 10.02 51.14
N PRO A 236 15.57 10.43 50.82
CA PRO A 236 14.36 9.91 51.49
C PRO A 236 14.10 8.42 51.20
N ILE A 237 14.53 7.91 50.05
CA ILE A 237 14.30 6.52 49.63
C ILE A 237 15.33 5.58 50.29
N GLN A 238 16.58 6.02 50.41
CA GLN A 238 17.68 5.24 51.01
C GLN A 238 17.46 4.92 52.49
N VAL A 239 16.64 5.70 53.19
CA VAL A 239 16.25 5.42 54.59
C VAL A 239 15.26 4.23 54.66
N LEU A 240 14.47 4.02 53.61
CA LEU A 240 13.41 3.02 53.57
C LEU A 240 13.82 1.73 52.86
N TYR A 241 14.60 1.84 51.79
CA TYR A 241 14.96 0.72 50.92
C TYR A 241 16.42 0.34 51.08
N THR A 242 16.66 -0.97 51.17
CA THR A 242 17.99 -1.52 50.94
C THR A 242 18.46 -1.20 49.51
N PRO A 243 19.77 -1.23 49.24
CA PRO A 243 20.27 -1.02 47.88
C PRO A 243 19.61 -1.93 46.84
N LYS A 244 19.32 -3.19 47.20
CA LYS A 244 18.64 -4.14 46.31
C LYS A 244 17.20 -3.72 46.00
N GLU A 245 16.45 -3.27 46.99
CA GLU A 245 15.07 -2.80 46.81
C GLU A 245 15.01 -1.50 46.00
N PHE A 246 15.94 -0.58 46.25
CA PHE A 246 16.09 0.65 45.47
C PHE A 246 16.32 0.35 43.99
N TRP A 247 17.28 -0.53 43.67
CA TRP A 247 17.55 -0.90 42.29
C TRP A 247 16.41 -1.68 41.64
N ASN A 248 15.75 -2.58 42.38
CA ASN A 248 14.58 -3.28 41.87
C ASN A 248 13.43 -2.30 41.53
N TYR A 249 13.19 -1.33 42.39
CA TYR A 249 12.19 -0.28 42.16
C TYR A 249 12.48 0.50 40.86
N HIS A 250 13.68 1.05 40.71
CA HIS A 250 14.06 1.76 39.49
C HIS A 250 14.07 0.86 38.25
N HIS A 251 14.39 -0.43 38.41
CA HIS A 251 14.33 -1.39 37.32
C HIS A 251 12.89 -1.55 36.80
N GLN A 252 11.89 -1.68 37.67
CA GLN A 252 10.49 -1.79 37.27
C GLN A 252 10.01 -0.55 36.50
N LEU A 253 10.39 0.66 36.94
CA LEU A 253 10.07 1.90 36.22
C LEU A 253 10.70 1.94 34.83
N ARG A 254 11.98 1.55 34.73
CA ARG A 254 12.70 1.50 33.46
C ARG A 254 12.14 0.43 32.51
N LEU A 255 11.72 -0.72 33.03
CA LEU A 255 11.06 -1.76 32.25
C LEU A 255 9.74 -1.24 31.67
N ALA A 256 8.89 -0.63 32.50
CA ALA A 256 7.63 -0.03 32.03
C ALA A 256 7.89 1.04 30.96
N ALA A 257 8.85 1.95 31.19
CA ALA A 257 9.23 2.96 30.19
C ALA A 257 9.72 2.32 28.86
N ALA A 258 10.55 1.28 28.93
CA ALA A 258 11.09 0.59 27.76
C ALA A 258 10.01 -0.12 26.94
N GLU A 259 9.02 -0.73 27.58
CA GLU A 259 7.91 -1.37 26.87
C GLU A 259 6.98 -0.35 26.21
N ASN A 260 6.71 0.81 26.85
CA ASN A 260 5.98 1.90 26.20
C ASN A 260 6.69 2.39 24.93
N ILE A 261 8.03 2.46 24.90
CA ILE A 261 8.80 2.80 23.70
C ILE A 261 8.52 1.82 22.55
N LYS A 262 8.38 0.51 22.85
CA LYS A 262 8.09 -0.49 21.81
C LYS A 262 6.72 -0.25 21.18
N LEU A 263 5.71 0.04 21.99
CA LEU A 263 4.36 0.34 21.50
C LEU A 263 4.33 1.64 20.67
N ILE A 264 4.99 2.69 21.14
CA ILE A 264 5.12 3.95 20.41
C ILE A 264 5.79 3.73 19.05
N ARG A 265 6.85 2.91 18.99
CA ARG A 265 7.52 2.55 17.74
C ARG A 265 6.61 1.75 16.82
N LEU A 266 5.87 0.78 17.36
CA LEU A 266 4.90 -0.01 16.59
C LEU A 266 3.86 0.90 15.94
N PHE A 267 3.22 1.78 16.71
CA PHE A 267 2.24 2.74 16.17
C PHE A 267 2.84 3.67 15.14
N LYS A 268 3.97 4.32 15.45
CA LYS A 268 4.62 5.26 14.52
C LYS A 268 5.02 4.59 13.20
N ASN A 269 5.57 3.38 13.26
CA ASN A 269 5.98 2.64 12.07
C ASN A 269 4.76 2.26 11.22
N THR A 270 3.70 1.71 11.83
CA THR A 270 2.50 1.30 11.11
C THR A 270 1.77 2.52 10.51
N ILE A 271 1.60 3.61 11.27
CA ILE A 271 1.00 4.86 10.79
C ILE A 271 1.82 5.44 9.63
N SER A 272 3.15 5.53 9.79
CA SER A 272 4.04 6.05 8.74
C SER A 272 3.93 5.23 7.47
N TYR A 273 3.90 3.90 7.59
CA TYR A 273 3.76 2.99 6.46
C TYR A 273 2.40 3.17 5.76
N CYS A 274 1.29 3.15 6.50
CA CYS A 274 -0.05 3.37 5.94
C CYS A 274 -0.16 4.71 5.21
N ASN A 275 0.41 5.79 5.76
CA ASN A 275 0.39 7.10 5.14
C ASN A 275 1.20 7.13 3.83
N LYS A 276 2.43 6.59 3.84
CA LYS A 276 3.27 6.49 2.62
C LYS A 276 2.60 5.67 1.53
N THR A 277 2.03 4.52 1.89
CA THR A 277 1.31 3.65 0.95
C THR A 277 0.08 4.33 0.40
N SER A 278 -0.68 5.05 1.25
CA SER A 278 -1.83 5.83 0.81
C SER A 278 -1.46 6.89 -0.22
N GLU A 279 -0.42 7.69 0.06
CA GLU A 279 0.07 8.71 -0.88
C GLU A 279 0.56 8.09 -2.19
N ARG A 280 1.21 6.93 -2.12
CA ARG A 280 1.66 6.17 -3.28
C ARG A 280 0.48 5.70 -4.13
N PHE A 281 -0.56 5.13 -3.52
CA PHE A 281 -1.76 4.71 -4.25
C PHE A 281 -2.51 5.89 -4.86
N ARG A 282 -2.66 7.00 -4.11
CA ARG A 282 -3.29 8.23 -4.62
C ARG A 282 -2.53 8.81 -5.81
N SER A 283 -1.22 9.00 -5.69
CA SER A 283 -0.38 9.54 -6.77
C SER A 283 -0.39 8.62 -8.00
N THR A 284 -0.41 7.31 -7.79
CA THR A 284 -0.54 6.34 -8.87
C THR A 284 -1.89 6.45 -9.58
N GLY A 285 -2.99 6.56 -8.82
CA GLY A 285 -4.33 6.77 -9.36
C GLY A 285 -4.48 8.08 -10.15
N ILE A 286 -3.82 9.16 -9.71
CA ILE A 286 -3.77 10.45 -10.43
C ILE A 286 -3.06 10.28 -11.77
N LYS A 287 -1.85 9.72 -11.77
CA LYS A 287 -1.08 9.48 -13.00
C LYS A 287 -1.81 8.53 -13.96
N LEU A 288 -2.50 7.50 -13.45
CA LEU A 288 -3.36 6.66 -14.28
C LEU A 288 -4.55 7.46 -14.85
N SER A 289 -5.11 8.41 -14.12
CA SER A 289 -6.16 9.29 -14.67
C SER A 289 -5.65 10.13 -15.84
N GLU A 290 -4.44 10.68 -15.72
CA GLU A 290 -3.79 11.45 -16.78
C GLU A 290 -3.43 10.58 -17.99
N ASN A 291 -2.92 9.37 -17.75
CA ASN A 291 -2.49 8.45 -18.79
C ASN A 291 -3.63 7.77 -19.55
N TYR A 292 -4.82 7.75 -18.97
CA TYR A 292 -6.01 7.16 -19.57
C TYR A 292 -6.29 7.71 -20.98
N ARG A 293 -6.17 9.04 -21.15
CA ARG A 293 -6.46 9.71 -22.44
C ARG A 293 -5.52 9.26 -23.55
N TYR A 294 -4.28 8.91 -23.22
CA TYR A 294 -3.30 8.43 -24.20
C TYR A 294 -3.60 7.00 -24.65
N LEU A 295 -4.11 6.15 -23.76
CA LEU A 295 -4.43 4.76 -24.07
C LEU A 295 -5.78 4.57 -24.77
N PHE A 296 -6.80 5.30 -24.33
CA PHE A 296 -8.20 5.06 -24.71
C PHE A 296 -8.90 6.28 -25.34
N GLY A 297 -8.24 7.44 -25.43
CA GLY A 297 -8.81 8.69 -25.92
C GLY A 297 -9.67 9.43 -24.87
N GLN A 298 -10.16 10.62 -25.23
CA GLN A 298 -10.91 11.51 -24.31
C GLN A 298 -12.34 11.05 -23.96
N LYS A 299 -12.92 10.04 -24.63
CA LYS A 299 -14.29 9.60 -24.34
C LYS A 299 -14.36 8.74 -23.08
N VAL A 300 -14.46 9.41 -21.93
CA VAL A 300 -15.13 8.92 -20.72
C VAL A 300 -16.50 9.59 -20.72
N PHE A 301 -17.58 8.80 -20.75
CA PHE A 301 -18.91 9.29 -20.36
C PHE A 301 -18.95 9.41 -18.85
#